data_AF-A0A914RX79-F1
#
_entry.id   AF-A0A914RX79-F1
#
_cell.length_a   1.000
_cell.length_b   1.000
_cell.length_c   1.000
_cell.angle_alpha   90.00
_cell.angle_beta   90.00
_cell.angle_gamma   90.00
#
_symmetry.space_group_name_H-M   'P 1'
#
loop_
_entity.id
_entity.type
_entity.pdbx_description
1 polymer ?
#
loop_
_entity_poly.entity_id
_entity_poly.type
_entity_poly.pdbx_seq_one_letter_code
_entity_poly.pdbx_strand_id
1 'polypeptide(L)' 'MHEVFLCRLAAHPAFRNDQNFRIFLEYEQDLSVRGKNKKEYVGSIWKRFTQSADEVLLSGQVGSTYI' A
#
# COMPACT_ATOMS: atom_id res chain seq x y z
N MET A 1 -16.31 -7.71 14.31
CA MET A 1 -15.95 -9.15 14.40
C MET A 1 -14.49 -9.39 14.76
N HIS A 2 -13.52 -8.52 14.42
CA HIS A 2 -12.10 -8.69 14.81
C HIS A 2 -11.76 -8.13 16.19
N GLU A 3 -12.44 -7.06 16.63
CA GLU A 3 -12.21 -6.44 17.94
C GLU A 3 -12.41 -7.40 19.11
N VAL A 4 -13.54 -8.12 19.15
CA VAL A 4 -13.82 -9.14 20.19
C VAL A 4 -12.76 -10.24 20.19
N PHE A 5 -12.21 -10.59 19.03
CA PHE A 5 -11.10 -11.54 18.92
C PHE A 5 -9.82 -10.98 19.56
N LEU A 6 -9.47 -9.72 19.29
CA LEU A 6 -8.32 -9.05 19.91
C LEU A 6 -8.49 -8.92 21.43
N CYS A 7 -9.69 -8.60 21.92
CA CYS A 7 -9.97 -8.56 23.36
C CYS A 7 -9.77 -9.93 24.03
N ARG A 8 -10.19 -11.02 23.39
CA ARG A 8 -9.97 -12.38 23.91
C ARG A 8 -8.48 -12.75 23.90
N LEU A 9 -7.76 -12.35 22.84
CA LEU A 9 -6.33 -12.60 22.73
C LEU A 9 -5.54 -11.83 23.80
N ALA A 10 -5.93 -10.59 24.06
CA ALA A 10 -5.36 -9.76 25.14
C ALA A 10 -5.70 -10.28 26.55
N ALA A 11 -6.85 -10.94 26.73
CA ALA A 11 -7.23 -11.55 28.00
C ALA A 11 -6.60 -12.93 28.25
N HIS A 12 -6.04 -13.57 27.21
CA HIS A 12 -5.50 -14.92 27.32
C HIS A 12 -4.12 -14.92 27.98
N PRO A 13 -3.89 -15.70 29.05
CA PRO A 13 -2.64 -15.65 29.85
C PRO A 13 -1.38 -15.97 29.05
N ALA A 14 -1.49 -16.80 28.00
CA ALA A 14 -0.34 -17.12 27.13
C ALA A 14 -0.03 -16.03 26.09
N PHE A 15 -1.04 -15.28 25.61
CA PHE A 15 -0.88 -14.34 24.50
C PHE A 15 -0.81 -12.88 24.94
N ARG A 16 -1.30 -12.55 26.14
CA ARG A 16 -1.24 -11.19 26.69
C ARG A 16 0.17 -10.63 26.84
N ASN A 17 1.16 -11.52 26.99
CA ASN A 17 2.58 -11.18 27.16
C ASN A 17 3.39 -11.46 25.88
N ASP A 18 2.74 -11.84 24.78
CA ASP A 18 3.44 -12.11 23.53
C ASP A 18 3.94 -10.80 22.91
N GLN A 19 5.22 -10.78 22.51
CA GLN A 19 5.82 -9.57 21.93
C GLN A 19 5.23 -9.22 20.56
N ASN A 20 4.92 -10.22 19.72
CA ASN A 20 4.36 -9.95 18.40
C ASN A 20 2.95 -9.38 18.51
N PHE A 21 2.15 -9.85 19.47
CA PHE A 21 0.83 -9.30 19.73
C PHE A 21 0.92 -7.84 20.20
N ARG A 22 1.91 -7.50 21.03
CA ARG A 22 2.12 -6.11 21.46
C ARG A 22 2.55 -5.20 20.31
N ILE A 23 3.49 -5.66 19.48
CA ILE A 23 3.92 -4.96 18.27
C ILE A 23 2.74 -4.80 17.32
N PHE A 24 1.92 -5.83 17.11
CA PHE A 24 0.73 -5.76 16.26
C PHE A 24 -0.25 -4.67 16.70
N LEU A 25 -0.42 -4.44 18.01
CA LEU A 25 -1.30 -3.39 18.54
C LEU A 25 -0.68 -1.98 18.49
N GLU A 26 0.63 -1.87 18.64
CA GLU A 26 1.36 -0.58 18.63
C GLU A 26 1.77 -0.14 17.21
N TYR A 27 1.78 -1.05 16.24
CA TYR A 27 2.24 -0.78 14.89
C TYR A 27 1.17 -0.02 14.08
N GLU A 28 1.46 1.24 13.78
CA GLU A 28 0.55 2.13 13.03
C GLU A 28 0.65 1.99 11.50
N GLN A 29 1.66 1.26 11.02
CA GLN A 29 1.87 1.04 9.59
C GLN A 29 1.09 -0.19 9.10
N ASP A 30 1.00 -0.31 7.78
CA ASP A 30 0.29 -1.42 7.16
C ASP A 30 1.09 -2.73 7.31
N LEU A 31 0.46 -3.74 7.93
CA LEU A 31 1.05 -5.07 8.16
C LEU A 31 0.97 -5.98 6.92
N SER A 32 0.62 -5.46 5.73
CA SER A 32 0.55 -6.30 4.53
C SER A 32 1.96 -6.74 4.11
N VAL A 33 2.28 -7.99 4.44
CA VAL A 33 3.47 -8.68 3.91
C VAL A 33 3.24 -9.24 2.51
N ARG A 34 2.08 -8.96 1.89
CA ARG A 34 1.78 -9.40 0.52
C ARG A 34 2.66 -8.61 -0.44
N GLY A 35 3.83 -9.17 -0.74
CA GLY A 35 4.70 -8.67 -1.80
C GLY A 35 3.89 -8.47 -3.08
N LYS A 36 4.06 -7.31 -3.73
CA LYS A 36 3.38 -6.99 -4.98
C LYS A 36 3.59 -8.15 -5.95
N ASN A 37 2.50 -8.75 -6.42
CA ASN A 37 2.61 -9.79 -7.44
C ASN A 37 3.28 -9.18 -8.69
N LYS A 38 4.06 -9.96 -9.44
CA LYS A 38 4.76 -9.49 -10.66
C LYS A 38 3.82 -8.75 -11.62
N LYS A 39 2.54 -9.14 -11.65
CA LYS A 39 1.46 -8.48 -12.40
C LYS A 39 1.11 -7.07 -11.88
N GLU A 40 1.09 -6.86 -10.57
CA GLU A 40 0.83 -5.56 -9.93
C GLU A 40 2.03 -4.60 -10.16
N TYR A 41 3.25 -5.12 -10.14
CA TYR A 41 4.45 -4.33 -10.43
C TYR A 41 4.49 -3.87 -11.91
N VAL A 42 4.25 -4.77 -12.86
CA VAL A 42 4.20 -4.43 -14.29
C VAL A 42 3.05 -3.46 -14.59
N GLY A 43 1.88 -3.64 -13.95
CA GLY A 43 0.77 -2.70 -14.06
C GLY A 43 1.12 -1.30 -13.53
N SER A 44 1.88 -1.22 -12.43
CA SER A 44 2.35 0.07 -11.89
C SER A 44 3.36 0.74 -12.82
N ILE A 45 4.26 -0.03 -13.45
CA ILE A 45 5.21 0.50 -14.42
C ILE A 45 4.48 1.03 -15.66
N TRP A 46 3.53 0.26 -16.22
CA TRP A 46 2.73 0.70 -17.38
C TRP A 46 1.95 1.98 -17.08
N LYS A 47 1.36 2.09 -15.88
CA LYS A 47 0.69 3.32 -15.44
C LYS A 47 1.62 4.53 -15.41
N ARG A 48 2.86 4.36 -14.93
CA ARG A 48 3.83 5.47 -14.94
C ARG A 48 4.29 5.83 -16.36
N PHE A 49 4.43 4.84 -17.25
CA PHE A 49 4.77 5.10 -18.66
C PHE A 49 3.66 5.82 -19.42
N THR A 50 2.38 5.42 -19.24
CA THR A 50 1.27 6.12 -19.90
C THR A 50 1.06 7.53 -19.33
N GLN A 51 1.31 7.76 -18.04
CA GLN A 51 1.29 9.10 -17.45
C GLN A 51 2.41 9.98 -18.02
N SER A 52 3.63 9.44 -18.12
CA SER A 52 4.77 10.16 -18.71
C SER A 52 4.53 10.51 -20.19
N ALA A 53 3.94 9.61 -20.96
CA ALA A 53 3.60 9.88 -22.36
C ALA A 53 2.52 10.95 -22.51
N ASP A 54 1.49 10.94 -21.66
CA ASP A 54 0.40 11.93 -21.68
C ASP A 54 0.90 13.34 -21.30
N GLU A 55 1.82 13.43 -20.34
CA GLU A 55 2.46 14.69 -19.92
C GLU A 55 3.38 15.27 -21.02
N VAL A 56 4.14 14.41 -21.72
CA VAL A 56 5.00 14.83 -22.84
C VAL A 56 4.19 15.22 -24.07
N LEU A 57 3.07 14.55 -24.34
CA LEU A 57 2.20 14.87 -25.49
C LEU A 57 1.43 16.19 -25.26
N LEU A 58 0.99 16.45 -24.03
CA LEU A 58 0.39 17.73 -23.62
C LEU A 58 1.39 18.89 -23.72
N SER A 59 2.63 18.70 -23.29
CA SER A 59 3.69 19.72 -23.45
C SER A 59 4.05 19.99 -24.93
N GLY A 60 3.92 19.00 -25.81
CA GLY A 60 4.05 19.18 -27.26
C GLY A 60 2.90 19.95 -27.91
N GLN A 61 1.66 19.78 -27.44
CA GLN A 61 0.49 20.52 -27.97
C GLN A 61 0.44 21.98 -27.51
N VAL A 62 0.85 22.29 -26.27
CA VAL A 62 0.91 23.69 -25.79
C VAL A 62 1.98 24.51 -26.53
N GLY A 63 3.01 23.85 -27.07
CA GLY A 63 4.05 24.48 -27.90
C GLY A 63 3.65 24.81 -29.34
N SER A 64 2.51 24.29 -29.84
CA SER A 64 2.07 24.48 -31.23
C SER A 64 0.94 25.52 -31.40
N THR A 65 0.44 26.12 -30.32
CA THR A 65 -0.58 27.21 -30.38
C THR A 65 0.02 28.63 -30.43
N TYR A 66 1.33 28.75 -30.68
CA TYR A 66 1.99 30.01 -31.01
C TYR A 66 2.77 29.86 -32.33
N ILE A 67 2.05 29.75 -33.44
CA ILE A 67 2.52 30.16 -34.79
C ILE A 67 1.36 30.83 -35.51
#